data_AF-A0A962Q940-F1
#
_entry.id   AF-A0A962Q940-F1
#
_cell.length_a   1.000
_cell.length_b   1.000
_cell.length_c   1.000
_cell.angle_alpha   90.00
_cell.angle_beta   90.00
_cell.angle_gamma   90.00
#
_symmetry.space_group_name_H-M   'P 1'
#
loop_
_entity.id
_entity.type
_entity.pdbx_description
1 polymer ?
#
loop_
_entity_poly.entity_id
_entity_poly.type
_entity_poly.pdbx_seq_one_letter_code
_entity_poly.pdbx_strand_id
1 'polypeptide(L)'
;MDREISIFGAKTTPRKLFDAFWQNLVYGFLAGSLPTVVALGNEVGILICAILFYTFLSIVLNRPSYKTRLGRFIIFPTSAAIGFYLGYKLMNLIF
;
A
#
# COMPACT_ATOMS: atom_id res chain seq x y z
N MET A 1 12.83 24.04 -5.98
CA MET A 1 11.64 24.02 -6.84
C MET A 1 11.42 22.60 -7.31
N ASP A 2 10.38 21.94 -6.83
CA ASP A 2 10.00 20.62 -7.37
C ASP A 2 9.62 20.79 -8.84
N ARG A 3 10.33 20.12 -9.75
CA ARG A 3 9.96 20.13 -11.18
C ARG A 3 8.62 19.43 -11.34
N GLU A 4 7.62 20.15 -11.84
CA GLU A 4 6.37 19.55 -12.28
C GLU A 4 6.62 18.73 -13.55
N ILE A 5 6.13 17.50 -13.56
CA ILE A 5 6.21 16.58 -14.69
C ILE A 5 4.79 16.24 -15.11
N SER A 6 4.54 16.28 -16.42
CA SER A 6 3.30 15.78 -17.02
C SER A 6 3.54 14.36 -17.50
N ILE A 7 2.85 13.39 -16.88
CA ILE A 7 2.93 11.98 -17.27
C ILE A 7 1.51 11.44 -17.35
N PHE A 8 1.14 10.80 -18.47
CA PHE A 8 -0.22 10.26 -18.69
C PHE A 8 -1.36 11.26 -18.41
N GLY A 9 -1.15 12.54 -18.76
CA GLY A 9 -2.12 13.62 -18.55
C GLY A 9 -2.26 14.07 -17.08
N ALA A 10 -1.42 13.57 -16.17
CA ALA A 10 -1.35 14.00 -14.79
C ALA A 10 -0.22 15.01 -14.59
N LYS A 11 -0.54 16.22 -14.11
CA LYS A 11 0.46 17.14 -13.56
C LYS A 11 0.81 16.69 -12.14
N THR A 12 2.05 16.29 -11.93
CA THR A 12 2.52 15.77 -10.63
C THR A 12 3.99 16.13 -10.41
N THR A 13 4.49 15.92 -9.20
CA THR A 13 5.93 16.06 -8.88
C THR A 13 6.50 14.68 -8.53
N PRO A 14 7.81 14.43 -8.79
CA PRO A 14 8.48 13.19 -8.40
C PRO A 14 8.26 12.84 -6.92
N ARG A 15 8.31 13.84 -6.04
CA ARG A 15 8.07 13.68 -4.61
C ARG A 15 6.68 13.13 -4.31
N LYS A 16 5.63 13.69 -4.90
CA LYS A 16 4.25 13.19 -4.73
C LYS A 16 4.07 11.77 -5.27
N LEU A 17 4.74 11.44 -6.38
CA LEU A 17 4.74 10.09 -6.94
C LEU A 17 5.39 9.10 -5.98
N PHE A 18 6.53 9.49 -5.39
CA PHE A 18 7.26 8.69 -4.42
C PHE A 18 6.46 8.49 -3.13
N ASP A 19 5.84 9.55 -2.60
CA ASP A 19 4.98 9.47 -1.43
C ASP A 19 3.78 8.55 -1.69
N ALA A 20 3.14 8.67 -2.86
CA ALA A 20 2.04 7.80 -3.25
C ALA A 20 2.48 6.34 -3.40
N PHE A 21 3.64 6.10 -4.00
CA PHE A 21 4.23 4.77 -4.13
C PHE A 21 4.44 4.15 -2.74
N TRP A 22 5.05 4.88 -1.80
CA TRP A 22 5.35 4.33 -0.48
C TRP A 22 4.08 4.07 0.33
N GLN A 23 3.12 4.99 0.32
CA GLN A 23 1.85 4.78 1.04
C GLN A 23 1.13 3.53 0.53
N ASN A 24 1.10 3.30 -0.77
CA ASN A 24 0.46 2.12 -1.34
C ASN A 24 1.26 0.84 -1.11
N LEU A 25 2.58 0.92 -1.12
CA LEU A 25 3.44 -0.20 -0.83
C LEU A 25 3.26 -0.66 0.63
N VAL A 26 3.15 0.26 1.60
CA VAL A 26 2.82 -0.05 3.00
C VAL A 26 1.40 -0.61 3.14
N TYR A 27 0.42 0.03 2.48
CA TYR A 27 -0.95 -0.47 2.47
C TYR A 27 -1.03 -1.90 1.94
N GLY A 28 -0.40 -2.16 0.79
CA GLY A 28 -0.33 -3.48 0.18
C GLY A 28 0.34 -4.49 1.11
N PHE A 29 1.46 -4.11 1.73
CA PHE A 29 2.17 -4.95 2.70
C PHE A 29 1.26 -5.40 3.84
N LEU A 30 0.55 -4.47 4.48
CA LEU A 30 -0.39 -4.80 5.55
C LEU A 30 -1.56 -5.67 5.04
N ALA A 31 -2.05 -5.38 3.83
CA ALA A 31 -3.11 -6.14 3.17
C ALA A 31 -2.68 -7.59 2.84
N GLY A 32 -1.39 -7.83 2.58
CA GLY A 32 -0.84 -9.17 2.36
C GLY A 32 -0.50 -9.91 3.66
N SER A 33 -0.04 -9.19 4.67
CA SER A 33 0.32 -9.77 5.96
C SER A 33 -0.89 -10.33 6.71
N LEU A 34 -2.00 -9.59 6.77
CA LEU A 34 -3.21 -10.00 7.50
C LEU A 34 -3.79 -11.36 7.05
N PRO A 35 -4.14 -11.59 5.77
CA PRO A 35 -4.65 -12.89 5.33
C PRO A 35 -3.62 -14.01 5.49
N THR A 36 -2.33 -13.68 5.44
CA THR A 36 -1.26 -14.67 5.62
C THR A 36 -1.21 -15.17 7.07
N VAL A 37 -1.22 -14.28 8.06
CA VAL A 37 -1.24 -14.71 9.48
C VAL A 37 -2.56 -15.39 9.85
N VAL A 38 -3.67 -15.04 9.19
CA VAL A 38 -4.95 -15.77 9.29
C VAL A 38 -4.80 -17.19 8.77
N ALA A 39 -4.18 -17.39 7.60
CA ALA A 39 -3.95 -18.71 7.03
C ALA A 39 -3.00 -19.58 7.88
N LEU A 40 -2.05 -18.95 8.58
CA LEU A 40 -1.13 -19.62 9.51
C LEU A 40 -1.76 -19.91 10.89
N GLY A 41 -2.96 -19.38 11.17
CA GLY A 41 -3.63 -19.56 12.46
C GLY A 41 -2.93 -18.87 13.65
N ASN A 42 -2.10 -17.85 13.40
CA ASN A 42 -1.37 -17.16 14.47
C ASN A 42 -2.23 -16.07 15.11
N GLU A 43 -2.87 -16.36 16.25
CA GLU A 43 -3.84 -15.45 16.90
C GLU A 43 -3.25 -14.07 17.24
N VAL A 44 -2.04 -14.03 17.81
CA VAL A 44 -1.36 -12.77 18.17
C VAL A 44 -1.01 -11.96 16.92
N GLY A 45 -0.49 -12.64 15.90
CA GLY A 45 -0.17 -12.05 14.60
C GLY A 45 -1.41 -11.49 13.91
N ILE A 46 -2.55 -12.19 13.98
CA ILE A 46 -3.84 -11.72 13.46
C ILE A 46 -4.24 -10.41 14.16
N LEU A 47 -4.20 -10.35 15.48
CA LEU A 47 -4.58 -9.14 16.22
C LEU A 47 -3.68 -7.95 15.85
N ILE A 48 -2.36 -8.14 15.84
CA ILE A 48 -1.39 -7.10 15.50
C ILE A 48 -1.59 -6.62 14.06
N CYS A 49 -1.65 -7.55 13.10
CA CYS A 49 -1.83 -7.21 11.69
C CYS A 49 -3.19 -6.55 11.44
N ALA A 50 -4.26 -6.97 12.13
CA ALA A 50 -5.57 -6.38 11.99
C ALA A 50 -5.59 -4.93 12.47
N ILE A 51 -5.02 -4.65 13.66
CA ILE A 51 -4.92 -3.27 14.18
C ILE A 51 -4.16 -2.39 13.17
N LEU A 52 -2.96 -2.82 12.76
CA LEU A 52 -2.14 -2.05 11.82
C LEU A 52 -2.84 -1.85 10.47
N PHE A 53 -3.44 -2.91 9.92
CA PHE A 53 -4.14 -2.85 8.64
C PHE A 53 -5.33 -1.89 8.69
N TYR A 54 -6.21 -2.01 9.69
CA TYR A 54 -7.40 -1.14 9.77
C TYR A 54 -7.04 0.31 10.11
N THR A 55 -6.00 0.56 10.91
CA THR A 55 -5.48 1.92 11.12
C THR A 55 -5.00 2.53 9.81
N PHE A 56 -4.22 1.79 9.02
CA PHE A 56 -3.70 2.31 7.75
C PHE A 56 -4.79 2.40 6.67
N LEU A 57 -5.75 1.48 6.66
CA LEU A 57 -6.91 1.51 5.78
C LEU A 57 -7.72 2.78 5.99
N SER A 58 -7.93 3.22 7.24
CA SER A 58 -8.61 4.49 7.54
C SER A 58 -7.91 5.68 6.87
N ILE A 59 -6.58 5.73 6.91
CA ILE A 59 -5.79 6.78 6.24
C ILE A 59 -5.99 6.70 4.71
N VAL A 60 -5.93 5.49 4.15
CA VAL A 60 -6.06 5.24 2.71
C VAL A 60 -7.45 5.53 2.17
N LEU A 61 -8.52 5.29 2.94
CA LEU A 61 -9.89 5.58 2.55
C LEU A 61 -10.22 7.08 2.63
N ASN A 62 -9.63 7.79 3.59
CA ASN A 62 -9.88 9.22 3.80
C ASN A 62 -9.03 10.15 2.93
N ARG A 63 -8.04 9.63 2.20
CA ARG A 63 -7.25 10.45 1.27
C ARG A 63 -8.10 10.89 0.07
N PRO A 64 -7.89 12.10 -0.49
CA PRO A 64 -8.54 12.50 -1.72
C PRO A 64 -8.20 11.49 -2.82
N SER A 65 -9.20 10.71 -3.24
CA SER A 65 -9.03 9.54 -4.10
C SER A 65 -8.29 9.91 -5.39
N TYR A 66 -7.36 9.07 -5.86
CA TYR A 66 -6.53 9.31 -7.05
C TYR A 66 -7.34 9.93 -8.20
N LYS A 67 -7.21 11.25 -8.36
CA LYS A 67 -7.96 11.99 -9.37
C LYS A 67 -7.44 11.73 -10.78
N THR A 68 -6.20 11.24 -10.89
CA THR A 68 -5.51 11.02 -12.17
C THR A 68 -5.51 9.53 -12.54
N ARG A 69 -5.58 9.25 -13.85
CA ARG A 69 -5.49 7.88 -14.39
C ARG A 69 -4.17 7.20 -13.99
N LEU A 70 -3.06 7.95 -14.02
CA LEU A 70 -1.73 7.48 -13.60
C LEU A 70 -1.71 6.96 -12.16
N GLY A 71 -2.24 7.75 -11.22
CA GLY A 71 -2.25 7.37 -9.81
C GLY A 71 -3.13 6.14 -9.54
N ARG A 72 -4.31 6.11 -10.16
CA ARG A 72 -5.32 5.07 -9.91
C ARG A 72 -4.99 3.73 -10.58
N PHE A 73 -4.51 3.75 -11.81
CA PHE A 73 -4.39 2.54 -12.64
C PHE A 73 -2.97 2.01 -12.79
N ILE A 74 -1.96 2.80 -12.44
CA ILE A 74 -0.57 2.37 -12.56
C ILE A 74 0.07 2.34 -11.18
N ILE A 75 0.19 3.50 -10.52
CA ILE A 75 0.98 3.60 -9.28
C ILE A 75 0.34 2.79 -8.17
N PHE A 76 -0.97 2.96 -7.94
CA PHE A 76 -1.69 2.22 -6.90
C PHE A 76 -1.58 0.70 -7.04
N PRO A 77 -2.04 0.06 -8.13
CA PRO A 77 -2.04 -1.39 -8.22
C PRO A 77 -0.63 -1.98 -8.20
N THR A 78 0.35 -1.34 -8.86
CA THR A 78 1.72 -1.88 -8.91
C THR A 78 2.40 -1.85 -7.54
N SER A 79 2.41 -0.69 -6.88
CA SER A 79 3.03 -0.57 -5.55
C SER A 79 2.32 -1.38 -4.49
N ALA A 80 0.99 -1.42 -4.49
CA ALA A 80 0.23 -2.25 -3.55
C ALA A 80 0.45 -3.76 -3.78
N ALA A 81 0.52 -4.22 -5.04
CA ALA A 81 0.80 -5.63 -5.34
C ALA A 81 2.20 -6.06 -4.88
N ILE A 82 3.22 -5.21 -5.08
CA ILE A 82 4.58 -5.46 -4.58
C ILE A 82 4.54 -5.57 -3.05
N GLY A 83 3.86 -4.64 -2.39
CA GLY A 83 3.72 -4.63 -0.93
C GLY A 83 3.08 -5.91 -0.44
N PHE A 84 1.95 -6.29 -1.03
CA PHE A 84 1.21 -7.50 -0.68
C PHE A 84 2.10 -8.74 -0.76
N TYR A 85 2.84 -8.90 -1.85
CA TYR A 85 3.73 -10.04 -2.01
C TYR A 85 4.84 -10.06 -0.95
N LEU A 86 5.42 -8.90 -0.61
CA LEU A 86 6.41 -8.80 0.46
C LEU A 86 5.81 -9.14 1.84
N GLY A 87 4.60 -8.68 2.13
CA GLY A 87 3.88 -9.01 3.37
C GLY A 87 3.63 -10.50 3.49
N TYR A 88 3.11 -11.12 2.42
CA TYR A 88 2.92 -12.56 2.33
C TYR A 88 4.23 -13.33 2.58
N LYS A 89 5.31 -12.97 1.88
CA LYS A 89 6.60 -13.66 2.03
C LYS A 89 7.19 -13.49 3.43
N LEU A 90 7.11 -12.30 4.01
CA LEU A 90 7.70 -12.02 5.32
C LEU A 90 6.92 -12.72 6.44
N MET A 91 5.59 -12.71 6.40
CA MET A 91 4.79 -13.38 7.43
C MET A 91 5.04 -14.90 7.44
N ASN A 92 5.10 -15.56 6.28
CA ASN A 92 5.48 -16.98 6.19
C ASN A 92 6.92 -17.29 6.62
N LEU A 93 7.78 -16.28 6.72
CA LEU A 93 9.15 -16.47 7.19
C LEU A 93 9.26 -16.35 8.72
N ILE A 94 8.40 -15.54 9.32
CA ILE A 94 8.45 -15.21 10.75
C ILE A 94 7.53 -16.12 11.59
N PHE A 95 6.39 -16.52 11.02
CA PHE A 95 5.35 -17.32 11.68
C PHE A 95 5.17 -18.66 10.97
#